data_AF-A0A6L5FV34-F1
#
_entry.id   AF-A0A6L5FV34-F1
#
_cell.length_a   1.000
_cell.length_b   1.000
_cell.length_c   1.000
_cell.angle_alpha   90.00
_cell.angle_beta   90.00
_cell.angle_gamma   90.00
#
_symmetry.space_group_name_H-M   'P 1'
#
loop_
_entity.id
_entity.type
_entity.pdbx_description
1 polymer ?
#
loop_
_entity_poly.entity_id
_entity_poly.type
_entity_poly.pdbx_seq_one_letter_code
_entity_poly.pdbx_strand_id
1 'polypeptide(L)'
;MLDFYQIDWEYEPTTFDIEWNKSGTATQRFSPDFYLPSFDLYIEITTLNQKLVTKKNRKARRLMELYPDVKCRILYQKDYLNLLVKYGLEEPSQGPLLSNGEDSSVEEERTSLFGIAG
;
A
#
# COMPACT_ATOMS: atom_id res chain seq x y z
N MET A 1 11.04 -1.66 -15.12
CA MET A 1 9.87 -1.62 -14.21
C MET A 1 10.45 -1.21 -12.86
N LEU A 2 9.98 -0.15 -12.20
CA LEU A 2 10.70 0.60 -11.13
C LEU A 2 12.02 1.28 -11.51
N ASP A 3 12.84 0.67 -12.38
CA ASP A 3 14.13 1.24 -12.82
C ASP A 3 14.00 2.66 -13.40
N PHE A 4 12.84 2.97 -13.99
CA PHE A 4 12.51 4.29 -14.54
C PHE A 4 12.52 5.40 -13.48
N TYR A 5 12.22 5.06 -12.22
CA TYR A 5 12.17 5.99 -11.09
C TYR A 5 13.47 6.02 -10.28
N GLN A 6 14.53 5.28 -10.69
CA GLN A 6 15.82 5.18 -9.98
C GLN A 6 15.72 4.80 -8.50
N ILE A 7 14.64 4.12 -8.11
CA ILE A 7 14.45 3.61 -6.75
C ILE A 7 14.97 2.18 -6.72
N ASP A 8 15.88 1.87 -5.80
CA ASP A 8 16.31 0.51 -5.53
C ASP A 8 15.17 -0.32 -4.93
N TRP A 9 15.02 -1.55 -5.40
CA TRP A 9 13.96 -2.45 -4.96
C TRP A 9 14.37 -3.91 -5.06
N GLU A 10 13.78 -4.72 -4.21
CA GLU A 10 13.96 -6.17 -4.20
C GLU A 10 12.59 -6.87 -4.26
N TYR A 11 12.48 -7.94 -5.04
CA TYR A 11 11.26 -8.75 -5.16
C TYR A 11 11.22 -9.84 -4.10
N GLU A 12 10.17 -9.86 -3.28
CA GLU A 12 9.93 -10.82 -2.20
C GLU A 12 11.20 -11.24 -1.41
N PRO A 13 12.06 -10.31 -0.95
CA PRO A 13 13.35 -10.68 -0.37
C PRO A 13 13.22 -11.37 1.00
N THR A 14 12.10 -11.13 1.68
CA THR A 14 11.89 -11.57 3.06
C THR A 14 10.51 -12.20 3.22
N THR A 15 10.48 -13.33 3.93
CA THR A 15 9.25 -14.00 4.36
C THR A 15 9.18 -14.01 5.87
N PHE A 16 8.04 -13.59 6.41
CA PHE A 16 7.81 -13.52 7.85
C PHE A 16 6.83 -14.60 8.29
N ASP A 17 7.18 -15.34 9.34
CA ASP A 17 6.23 -16.17 10.06
C ASP A 17 5.31 -15.27 10.89
N ILE A 18 3.99 -15.43 10.74
CA ILE A 18 2.99 -14.56 11.39
C ILE A 18 1.98 -15.33 12.26
N GLU A 19 1.96 -16.66 12.14
CA GLU A 19 1.21 -17.56 13.03
C GLU A 19 1.95 -18.89 13.17
N TRP A 20 1.84 -19.52 14.34
CA TRP A 20 2.45 -20.81 14.66
C TRP A 20 1.43 -21.74 15.34
N ASN A 21 1.62 -23.05 15.18
CA ASN A 21 0.89 -24.05 15.95
C ASN A 21 1.50 -24.25 17.36
N LYS A 22 0.90 -25.14 18.16
CA LYS A 22 1.37 -25.46 19.51
C LYS A 22 2.79 -26.06 19.56
N SER A 23 3.29 -26.63 18.47
CA SER A 23 4.66 -27.16 18.38
C SER A 23 5.67 -26.11 17.91
N GLY A 24 5.27 -24.84 17.76
CA GLY A 24 6.14 -23.76 17.29
C GLY A 24 6.40 -23.79 15.77
N THR A 25 5.67 -24.60 15.01
CA THR A 25 5.80 -24.66 13.55
C THR A 25 4.91 -23.58 12.93
N ALA A 26 5.48 -22.80 12.01
CA ALA A 26 4.74 -21.74 11.33
C ALA A 26 3.57 -22.31 10.51
N THR A 27 2.36 -21.81 10.76
CA THR A 27 1.12 -22.18 10.06
C THR A 27 0.70 -21.13 9.05
N GLN A 28 1.13 -19.89 9.22
CA GLN A 28 0.97 -18.84 8.22
C GLN A 28 2.23 -18.00 8.09
N ARG A 29 2.51 -17.68 6.83
CA ARG A 29 3.57 -16.75 6.44
C ARG A 29 3.02 -15.59 5.63
N PHE A 30 3.79 -14.51 5.62
CA PHE A 30 3.54 -13.34 4.81
C PHE A 30 4.85 -12.87 4.18
N SER A 31 4.84 -12.73 2.85
CA SER A 31 5.98 -12.34 2.03
C SER A 31 5.52 -11.12 1.25
N PRO A 32 5.90 -9.90 1.66
CA PRO A 32 5.54 -8.71 0.92
C PRO A 32 6.10 -8.75 -0.49
N ASP A 33 5.32 -8.30 -1.48
CA ASP A 33 5.72 -8.33 -2.89
C ASP A 33 7.06 -7.60 -3.15
N PHE A 34 7.33 -6.48 -2.47
CA PHE A 34 8.55 -5.68 -2.67
C PHE A 34 9.15 -5.15 -1.37
N TYR A 35 10.45 -4.90 -1.39
CA TYR A 35 11.17 -4.09 -0.39
C TYR A 35 11.89 -2.93 -1.09
N LEU A 36 11.85 -1.75 -0.47
CA LEU A 36 12.56 -0.56 -0.92
C LEU A 36 13.67 -0.23 0.10
N PRO A 37 14.93 -0.64 -0.14
CA PRO A 37 16.03 -0.51 0.83
C PRO A 37 16.26 0.92 1.30
N SER A 38 16.21 1.89 0.38
CA SER A 38 16.44 3.32 0.69
C SER A 38 15.44 3.91 1.69
N PHE A 39 14.26 3.28 1.84
CA PHE A 39 13.20 3.73 2.74
C PHE A 39 12.96 2.78 3.91
N ASP A 40 13.65 1.62 3.92
CA ASP A 40 13.39 0.50 4.81
C ASP A 40 11.89 0.18 4.88
N LEU A 41 11.30 -0.09 3.72
CA LEU A 41 9.86 -0.20 3.55
C LEU A 41 9.47 -1.40 2.69
N TYR A 42 8.63 -2.27 3.24
CA TYR A 42 7.97 -3.34 2.51
C TYR A 42 6.65 -2.86 1.90
N ILE A 43 6.39 -3.27 0.66
CA ILE A 43 5.18 -2.97 -0.09
C ILE A 43 4.51 -4.27 -0.50
N GLU A 44 3.21 -4.35 -0.26
CA GLU A 44 2.33 -5.40 -0.75
C GLU A 44 1.34 -4.79 -1.74
N ILE A 45 1.35 -5.25 -2.99
CA ILE A 45 0.40 -4.83 -4.00
C ILE A 45 -0.89 -5.64 -3.86
N THR A 46 -2.02 -4.95 -3.92
CA THR A 46 -3.34 -5.57 -3.98
C THR A 46 -4.14 -5.10 -5.18
N THR A 47 -5.04 -5.96 -5.63
CA THR A 47 -6.08 -5.62 -6.61
C THR A 47 -7.33 -5.10 -5.89
N LEU A 48 -8.30 -4.60 -6.65
CA LEU A 48 -9.58 -4.08 -6.13
C LEU A 48 -10.52 -5.16 -5.56
N ASN A 49 -10.17 -6.45 -5.63
CA ASN A 49 -11.00 -7.51 -5.08
C ASN A 49 -11.01 -7.45 -3.54
N GLN A 50 -12.06 -6.85 -2.98
CA GLN A 50 -12.23 -6.63 -1.54
C GLN A 50 -12.02 -7.88 -0.68
N LYS A 51 -12.48 -9.06 -1.13
CA LYS A 51 -12.33 -10.31 -0.36
C LYS A 51 -10.86 -10.70 -0.18
N LEU A 52 -10.02 -10.45 -1.18
CA LEU A 52 -8.58 -10.71 -1.11
C LEU A 52 -7.85 -9.64 -0.29
N VAL A 53 -8.24 -8.37 -0.47
CA VAL A 53 -7.71 -7.22 0.29
C VAL A 53 -7.88 -7.44 1.80
N THR A 54 -9.04 -7.90 2.27
CA THR A 54 -9.28 -8.13 3.70
C THR A 54 -8.33 -9.17 4.30
N LYS A 55 -8.03 -10.25 3.56
CA LYS A 55 -7.09 -11.28 4.01
C LYS A 55 -5.65 -10.75 4.04
N LYS A 56 -5.22 -10.04 3.00
CA LYS A 56 -3.88 -9.40 2.95
C LYS A 56 -3.71 -8.38 4.08
N ASN A 57 -4.71 -7.51 4.31
CA ASN A 57 -4.70 -6.54 5.41
C ASN A 57 -4.56 -7.19 6.79
N ARG A 58 -5.25 -8.30 7.03
CA ARG A 58 -5.10 -9.02 8.30
C ARG A 58 -3.67 -9.53 8.50
N LYS A 59 -3.04 -10.07 7.45
CA LYS A 59 -1.65 -10.54 7.51
C LYS A 59 -0.66 -9.41 7.74
N ALA A 60 -0.80 -8.28 7.03
CA ALA A 60 0.09 -7.14 7.21
C ALA A 60 -0.06 -6.49 8.59
N ARG A 61 -1.27 -6.40 9.14
CA ARG A 61 -1.48 -5.97 10.54
C ARG A 61 -0.78 -6.92 11.51
N ARG A 62 -0.94 -8.23 11.29
CA ARG A 62 -0.29 -9.23 12.13
C ARG A 62 1.23 -9.17 12.07
N LEU A 63 1.79 -8.92 10.89
CA LEU A 63 3.21 -8.64 10.71
C LEU A 63 3.62 -7.45 11.59
N MET A 64 2.95 -6.30 11.46
CA MET A 64 3.31 -5.09 12.21
C MET A 64 3.13 -5.25 13.74
N GLU A 65 2.21 -6.11 14.19
CA GLU A 65 2.08 -6.46 15.62
C GLU A 65 3.26 -7.30 16.14
N LEU A 66 3.75 -8.24 15.33
CA LEU A 66 4.82 -9.18 15.73
C LEU A 66 6.22 -8.60 15.51
N TYR A 67 6.36 -7.71 14.52
CA TYR A 67 7.62 -7.09 14.13
C TYR A 67 7.41 -5.56 14.05
N PRO A 68 7.40 -4.85 15.20
CA PRO A 68 7.08 -3.43 15.25
C PRO A 68 8.02 -2.52 14.46
N ASP A 69 9.26 -2.97 14.26
CA ASP A 69 10.28 -2.24 13.50
C ASP A 69 10.09 -2.39 11.98
N VAL A 70 9.30 -3.37 11.53
CA VAL A 70 9.06 -3.61 10.11
C VAL A 70 7.98 -2.66 9.59
N LYS A 71 8.38 -1.74 8.70
CA LYS A 71 7.44 -0.88 7.99
C LYS A 71 6.86 -1.63 6.79
N CYS A 72 5.55 -1.85 6.79
CA CYS A 72 4.85 -2.50 5.69
C CYS A 72 3.62 -1.69 5.26
N ARG A 73 3.41 -1.51 3.96
CA ARG A 73 2.22 -0.85 3.40
C ARG A 73 1.55 -1.71 2.35
N ILE A 74 0.20 -1.72 2.36
CA ILE A 74 -0.59 -2.31 1.29
C ILE A 74 -1.02 -1.20 0.34
N LEU A 75 -0.73 -1.38 -0.95
CA LEU A 75 -1.05 -0.41 -2.00
C LEU A 75 -1.93 -1.05 -3.06
N TYR A 76 -2.90 -0.31 -3.56
CA TYR A 76 -3.53 -0.69 -4.82
C TYR A 76 -2.53 -0.51 -5.95
N GLN A 77 -2.59 -1.37 -6.96
CA GLN A 77 -1.70 -1.29 -8.13
C GLN A 77 -1.71 0.09 -8.80
N LYS A 78 -2.84 0.82 -8.76
CA LYS A 78 -2.95 2.20 -9.26
C LYS A 78 -2.22 3.22 -8.37
N ASP A 79 -2.32 3.06 -7.05
CA ASP A 79 -1.71 3.97 -6.08
C ASP A 79 -0.21 3.74 -5.94
N TYR A 80 0.25 2.54 -6.27
CA TYR A 80 1.66 2.20 -6.34
C TYR A 80 2.42 3.13 -7.31
N LEU A 81 1.88 3.38 -8.50
CA LEU A 81 2.50 4.32 -9.46
C LEU A 81 2.59 5.74 -8.88
N ASN A 82 1.56 6.19 -8.17
CA ASN A 82 1.53 7.50 -7.52
C ASN A 82 2.52 7.59 -6.34
N LEU A 83 2.75 6.48 -5.62
CA LEU A 83 3.72 6.42 -4.54
C LEU A 83 5.15 6.60 -5.07
N LEU A 84 5.48 5.98 -6.20
CA LEU A 84 6.81 6.12 -6.82
C LEU A 84 7.11 7.55 -7.24
N VAL A 85 6.09 8.26 -7.71
CA VAL A 85 6.19 9.70 -7.97
C VAL A 85 6.46 10.45 -6.67
N LYS A 86 5.65 10.23 -5.63
CA LYS A 86 5.74 10.96 -4.35
C LYS A 86 7.06 10.74 -3.58
N TYR A 87 7.68 9.59 -3.69
CA TYR A 87 8.89 9.24 -2.93
C TYR A 87 10.19 9.30 -3.78
N GLY A 88 10.15 9.75 -5.03
CA GLY A 88 11.36 9.79 -5.86
C GLY A 88 11.37 10.61 -7.15
N LEU A 89 10.30 11.32 -7.55
CA LEU A 89 10.37 12.25 -8.69
C LEU A 89 9.59 13.54 -8.36
N GLU A 90 10.24 14.70 -8.45
CA GLU A 90 9.52 15.98 -8.42
C GLU A 90 8.49 16.08 -9.55
N GLU A 91 7.51 16.97 -9.30
CA GLU A 91 6.16 17.08 -9.84
C GLU A 91 5.97 16.86 -11.36
N PRO A 92 4.76 16.45 -11.80
CA PRO A 92 4.36 16.73 -13.17
C PRO A 92 4.40 18.25 -13.35
N SER A 93 5.45 18.75 -14.00
CA SER A 93 5.51 20.13 -14.48
C SER A 93 4.23 20.39 -15.26
N GLN A 94 3.41 21.30 -14.73
CA GLN A 94 2.04 21.55 -15.17
C GLN A 94 1.93 21.70 -16.69
N GLY A 95 1.08 20.87 -17.30
CA GLY A 95 0.39 21.13 -18.55
C GLY A 95 -1.06 20.65 -18.38
N PRO A 96 -2.09 21.47 -18.69
CA PRO A 96 -3.45 21.15 -18.28
C PRO A 96 -3.99 19.97 -19.08
N LEU A 97 -4.28 18.86 -18.39
CA LEU A 97 -5.05 17.75 -18.92
C LEU A 97 -6.28 17.47 -18.05
N LEU A 98 -6.95 18.54 -17.60
CA LEU A 98 -8.38 18.51 -17.25
C LEU A 98 -8.95 19.91 -17.49
N SER A 99 -9.20 20.24 -18.76
CA SER A 99 -10.27 21.19 -19.08
C SER A 99 -11.34 20.46 -19.87
N ASN A 100 -12.55 20.54 -19.32
CA ASN A 100 -13.85 20.20 -19.88
C ASN A 100 -14.31 18.75 -19.77
N GLY A 101 -15.11 18.56 -18.73
CA GLY A 101 -15.99 17.43 -18.49
C GLY A 101 -16.68 17.68 -17.17
N GLU A 102 -17.67 18.57 -17.18
CA GLU A 102 -18.62 18.75 -16.09
C GLU A 102 -19.13 17.38 -15.63
N ASP A 103 -18.91 17.02 -14.37
CA ASP A 103 -19.78 16.06 -13.69
C ASP A 103 -19.92 16.48 -12.22
N SER A 104 -21.01 17.21 -11.97
CA SER A 104 -21.42 17.82 -10.70
C SER A 104 -21.91 16.81 -9.66
N SER A 105 -21.25 15.65 -9.54
CA SER A 105 -21.82 14.49 -8.84
C SER A 105 -21.01 13.99 -7.63
N VAL A 106 -19.97 14.71 -7.17
CA VAL A 106 -19.09 14.22 -6.07
C VAL A 106 -19.06 15.14 -4.82
N GLU A 107 -19.91 16.17 -4.76
CA GLU A 107 -19.89 17.14 -3.66
C GLU A 107 -21.00 16.95 -2.59
N GLU A 108 -21.79 15.87 -2.64
CA GLU A 108 -22.84 15.61 -1.63
C GLU A 108 -22.51 14.57 -0.56
N GLU A 109 -21.49 13.71 -0.73
CA GLU A 109 -21.16 12.68 0.28
C GLU A 109 -20.06 13.07 1.27
N ARG A 110 -19.38 14.21 1.07
CA ARG A 110 -18.29 14.64 1.98
C ARG A 110 -18.78 15.39 3.22
N THR A 111 -20.03 15.81 3.28
CA THR A 111 -20.61 16.56 4.42
C THR A 111 -21.35 15.66 5.43
N SER A 112 -21.52 14.36 5.15
CA SER A 112 -22.26 13.44 6.05
C SER A 112 -21.38 12.50 6.88
N LEU A 113 -20.04 12.53 6.71
CA LEU A 113 -19.13 11.66 7.49
C LEU A 113 -18.48 12.34 8.71
N PHE A 114 -18.62 13.66 8.85
CA PHE A 114 -18.20 14.39 10.05
C PHE A 114 -19.40 15.14 10.62
N GLY A 115 -20.30 14.40 11.27
CA GLY A 115 -21.33 14.99 12.12
C GLY A 115 -20.66 15.82 13.21
N ILE A 116 -20.81 17.15 13.12
CA ILE A 116 -20.61 18.05 14.25
C ILE A 116 -22.00 18.39 14.77
N ALA A 117 -22.28 17.92 15.97
CA ALA A 117 -23.44 18.31 16.76
C ALA A 117 -23.39 19.81 17.05
N GLY A 118 -24.55 20.46 16.98
CA GLY A 118 -24.81 21.86 17.31
C GLY A 118 -26.17 22.28 16.83
#